data_AF-A0AA41YZN9-F1
#
_entry.id   AF-A0AA41YZN9-F1
#
_cell.length_a   1.000
_cell.length_b   1.000
_cell.length_c   1.000
_cell.angle_alpha   90.00
_cell.angle_beta   90.00
_cell.angle_gamma   90.00
#
_symmetry.space_group_name_H-M   'P 1'
#
loop_
_entity.id
_entity.type
_entity.pdbx_description
1 polymer ?
#
loop_
_entity_poly.entity_id
_entity_poly.type
_entity_poly.pdbx_seq_one_letter_code
_entity_poly.pdbx_strand_id
1 'polypeptide(L)'
;MAARQDSKSAKLIQTLVFHDEPQLALFETDQGRKMLAVAIDDAMSESKFFCSEVLDKAFRAYKNGRVDLNFIFRFSTGRRNYTFDWSDISDNLEVNLNRASQAEINNKELYPDRGFFEEDHTEEWISGKILSSKERYVIDGRWEASDFSRFYTKIGDVYSFLAIVEDLENDNIGPDEKKKIIGAVNDPSWRGGGSYVGFYNDLASHSQDVRPLRVSAIQYASLGHIEVEGRASVFREIENGIDAFKNSDGKLRKLYSALNRTLEREGLKTASKDADFSDSELKKWVSKNSMEFACEMKISDAGRVLDACQSNVLIFTKIIMSYYRRLRDLNDFQREGRLSVNSPLAASTPSTSATPDAARPPPSP
;
A
#
# COMPACT_ATOMS: atom_id res chain seq x y z
N MET A 1 35.95 12.38 -32.79
CA MET A 1 35.87 12.24 -31.32
C MET A 1 35.19 10.90 -31.04
N ALA A 2 35.93 9.91 -30.58
CA ALA A 2 35.35 8.61 -30.22
C ALA A 2 34.48 8.81 -28.97
N ALA A 3 33.18 8.52 -29.08
CA ALA A 3 32.28 8.51 -27.94
C ALA A 3 32.79 7.44 -26.95
N ARG A 4 33.06 7.86 -25.72
CA ARG A 4 33.35 6.93 -24.62
C ARG A 4 32.11 6.05 -24.48
N GLN A 5 32.22 4.78 -24.88
CA GLN A 5 31.21 3.77 -24.57
C GLN A 5 31.31 3.54 -23.07
N ASP A 6 30.48 4.24 -22.29
CA ASP A 6 30.31 3.94 -20.87
C ASP A 6 29.64 2.57 -20.78
N SER A 7 30.46 1.51 -20.71
CA SER A 7 30.00 0.16 -20.44
C SER A 7 29.42 0.14 -19.04
N LYS A 8 28.12 -0.08 -18.94
CA LYS A 8 27.40 -0.20 -17.67
C LYS A 8 27.07 -1.67 -17.46
N SER A 9 27.30 -2.22 -16.28
CA SER A 9 26.87 -3.58 -15.96
C SER A 9 25.59 -3.56 -15.13
N ALA A 10 24.81 -4.63 -15.22
CA ALA A 10 23.66 -4.86 -14.35
C ALA A 10 23.54 -6.34 -13.99
N LYS A 11 23.01 -6.59 -12.79
CA LYS A 11 22.77 -7.92 -12.26
C LYS A 11 21.29 -8.28 -12.39
N LEU A 12 20.98 -9.45 -12.92
CA LEU A 12 19.65 -10.01 -12.95
C LEU A 12 19.19 -10.27 -11.51
N ILE A 13 18.08 -9.65 -11.14
CA ILE A 13 17.45 -9.84 -9.83
C ILE A 13 16.38 -10.92 -9.94
N GLN A 14 15.55 -10.84 -10.98
CA GLN A 14 14.39 -11.71 -11.13
C GLN A 14 13.87 -11.68 -12.58
N THR A 15 13.41 -12.82 -13.09
CA THR A 15 12.52 -12.89 -14.25
C THR A 15 11.07 -12.70 -13.79
N LEU A 16 10.34 -11.78 -14.43
CA LEU A 16 8.96 -11.41 -14.07
C LEU A 16 7.93 -12.08 -14.98
N VAL A 17 8.29 -12.30 -16.25
CA VAL A 17 7.46 -13.02 -17.22
C VAL A 17 8.34 -14.07 -17.89
N PHE A 18 7.88 -15.30 -17.80
CA PHE A 18 8.50 -16.48 -18.40
C PHE A 18 7.42 -17.29 -19.10
N HIS A 19 7.61 -17.52 -20.40
CA HIS A 19 6.78 -18.44 -21.17
C HIS A 19 7.67 -19.60 -21.62
N ASP A 20 8.09 -19.62 -22.89
CA ASP A 20 9.11 -20.54 -23.38
C ASP A 20 10.53 -20.02 -23.08
N GLU A 21 10.66 -18.70 -22.97
CA GLU A 21 11.88 -17.99 -22.62
C GLU A 21 11.53 -16.75 -21.77
N PRO A 22 12.52 -16.11 -21.12
CA PRO A 22 12.31 -14.86 -20.39
C PRO A 22 11.79 -13.77 -21.32
N GLN A 23 10.68 -13.12 -20.95
CA GLN A 23 10.07 -12.04 -21.74
C GLN A 23 10.20 -10.68 -21.05
N LEU A 24 10.19 -10.68 -19.71
CA LEU A 24 10.39 -9.50 -18.89
C LEU A 24 11.26 -9.86 -17.69
N ALA A 25 12.27 -9.03 -17.42
CA ALA A 25 13.18 -9.23 -16.31
C ALA A 25 13.52 -7.93 -15.58
N LEU A 26 13.74 -8.05 -14.26
CA LEU A 26 14.23 -7.00 -13.38
C LEU A 26 15.73 -7.14 -13.19
N PHE A 27 16.44 -6.04 -13.43
CA PHE A 27 17.87 -5.92 -13.17
C PHE A 27 18.15 -4.81 -12.16
N GLU A 28 19.33 -4.87 -11.56
CA GLU A 28 19.90 -3.82 -10.72
C GLU A 28 21.30 -3.46 -11.20
N THR A 29 21.56 -2.18 -11.36
CA THR A 29 22.88 -1.68 -11.74
C THR A 29 23.84 -1.74 -10.55
N ASP A 30 25.15 -1.66 -10.80
CA ASP A 30 26.19 -1.40 -9.80
C ASP A 30 25.86 -0.26 -8.80
N GLN A 31 25.15 0.77 -9.26
CA GLN A 31 24.69 1.91 -8.44
C GLN A 31 23.37 1.67 -7.68
N GLY A 32 22.85 0.45 -7.64
CA GLY A 32 21.59 0.10 -6.98
C GLY A 32 20.32 0.60 -7.68
N ARG A 33 20.41 1.04 -8.94
CA ARG A 33 19.25 1.51 -9.71
C ARG A 33 18.54 0.33 -10.37
N LYS A 34 17.21 0.35 -10.34
CA LYS A 34 16.39 -0.70 -10.97
C LYS A 34 16.26 -0.48 -12.48
N MET A 35 16.23 -1.57 -13.23
CA MET A 35 16.00 -1.58 -14.67
C MET A 35 14.99 -2.66 -15.03
N LEU A 36 14.09 -2.36 -15.96
CA LEU A 36 13.21 -3.36 -16.57
C LEU A 36 13.71 -3.64 -17.99
N ALA A 37 13.77 -4.92 -18.35
CA ALA A 37 14.24 -5.40 -19.64
C ALA A 37 13.17 -6.27 -20.29
N VAL A 38 12.85 -5.99 -21.55
CA VAL A 38 11.83 -6.70 -22.33
C VAL A 38 12.49 -7.35 -23.53
N ALA A 39 12.15 -8.60 -23.80
CA ALA A 39 12.60 -9.31 -24.99
C ALA A 39 12.11 -8.59 -26.25
N ILE A 40 12.97 -8.52 -27.27
CA ILE A 40 12.63 -7.92 -28.57
C ILE A 40 12.92 -8.92 -29.67
N ASP A 41 11.99 -9.02 -30.62
CA ASP A 41 12.19 -9.83 -31.81
C ASP A 41 13.23 -9.14 -32.72
N ASP A 42 14.46 -9.66 -32.72
CA ASP A 42 15.51 -9.26 -33.66
C ASP A 42 15.80 -10.41 -34.62
N ALA A 43 15.63 -10.18 -35.91
CA ALA A 43 15.89 -11.19 -36.95
C ALA A 43 17.34 -11.72 -36.94
N MET A 44 18.26 -11.04 -36.25
CA MET A 44 19.65 -11.45 -36.12
C MET A 44 20.04 -12.02 -34.73
N SER A 45 19.18 -11.90 -33.71
CA SER A 45 19.46 -12.41 -32.37
C SER A 45 18.17 -12.87 -31.72
N GLU A 46 18.08 -14.17 -31.43
CA GLU A 46 16.89 -14.80 -30.83
C GLU A 46 16.70 -14.42 -29.35
N SER A 47 17.62 -13.68 -28.74
CA SER A 47 17.53 -13.40 -27.29
C SER A 47 17.94 -11.98 -26.93
N LYS A 48 17.63 -11.01 -27.78
CA LYS A 48 17.96 -9.61 -27.52
C LYS A 48 16.92 -8.95 -26.63
N PHE A 49 17.37 -8.09 -25.72
CA PHE A 49 16.54 -7.35 -24.80
C PHE A 49 16.70 -5.85 -24.98
N PHE A 50 15.59 -5.12 -24.88
CA PHE A 50 15.56 -3.67 -24.72
C PHE A 50 15.25 -3.35 -23.27
N CYS A 51 16.08 -2.54 -22.63
CA CYS A 51 15.94 -2.24 -21.22
C CYS A 51 16.02 -0.75 -20.91
N SER A 52 15.32 -0.35 -19.86
CA SER A 52 15.17 1.03 -19.44
C SER A 52 15.47 1.17 -17.96
N GLU A 53 16.30 2.16 -17.62
CA GLU A 53 16.54 2.54 -16.22
C GLU A 53 15.31 3.23 -15.63
N VAL A 54 14.86 2.78 -14.45
CA VAL A 54 13.60 3.23 -13.84
C VAL A 54 13.88 3.96 -12.54
N LEU A 55 13.23 5.12 -12.36
CA LEU A 55 13.22 5.79 -11.06
C LEU A 55 12.45 4.96 -10.04
N ASP A 56 12.92 4.90 -8.79
CA ASP A 56 12.22 4.19 -7.70
C ASP A 56 10.74 4.54 -7.61
N LYS A 57 10.39 5.82 -7.76
CA LYS A 57 8.99 6.28 -7.74
C LYS A 57 8.17 5.67 -8.88
N ALA A 58 8.72 5.61 -10.09
CA ALA A 58 8.04 5.05 -11.25
C ALA A 58 7.97 3.52 -11.15
N PHE A 59 9.05 2.88 -10.70
CA PHE A 59 9.09 1.44 -10.45
C PHE A 59 8.06 1.01 -9.41
N ARG A 60 7.93 1.76 -8.30
CA ARG A 60 6.89 1.54 -7.29
C ARG A 60 5.49 1.77 -7.84
N ALA A 61 5.29 2.72 -8.75
CA ALA A 61 4.00 2.92 -9.40
C ALA A 61 3.63 1.72 -10.30
N TYR A 62 4.60 1.18 -11.04
CA TYR A 62 4.40 -0.02 -11.88
C TYR A 62 4.09 -1.25 -11.04
N LYS A 63 4.90 -1.52 -10.01
CA LYS A 63 4.65 -2.62 -9.05
C LYS A 63 3.27 -2.54 -8.37
N ASN A 64 2.72 -1.32 -8.28
CA ASN A 64 1.40 -1.07 -7.72
C ASN A 64 0.26 -1.00 -8.76
N GLY A 65 0.52 -1.39 -10.01
CA GLY A 65 -0.47 -1.37 -11.10
C GLY A 65 -0.96 0.03 -11.48
N ARG A 66 -0.28 1.10 -11.04
CA ARG A 66 -0.72 2.49 -11.32
C ARG A 66 -0.30 2.98 -12.69
N VAL A 67 0.76 2.41 -13.24
CA VAL A 67 1.28 2.71 -14.57
C VAL A 67 1.61 1.39 -15.26
N ASP A 68 1.46 1.34 -16.58
CA ASP A 68 1.82 0.18 -17.37
C ASP A 68 3.32 0.18 -17.71
N LEU A 69 3.80 -0.94 -18.23
CA LEU A 69 5.18 -1.11 -18.65
C LEU A 69 5.57 -0.15 -19.78
N ASN A 70 4.65 0.14 -20.71
CA ASN A 70 4.85 1.12 -21.77
C ASN A 70 5.19 2.51 -21.21
N PHE A 71 4.48 2.96 -20.17
CA PHE A 71 4.73 4.24 -19.51
C PHE A 71 6.14 4.27 -18.91
N ILE A 72 6.57 3.19 -18.25
CA ILE A 72 7.90 3.09 -17.65
C ILE A 72 9.00 3.29 -18.69
N PHE A 73 8.89 2.63 -19.83
CA PHE A 73 9.88 2.73 -20.91
C PHE A 73 9.86 4.11 -21.59
N ARG A 74 8.67 4.68 -21.82
CA ARG A 74 8.53 5.97 -22.52
C ARG A 74 8.99 7.17 -21.70
N PHE A 75 8.75 7.15 -20.39
CA PHE A 75 9.00 8.27 -19.50
C PHE A 75 10.15 8.02 -18.52
N SER A 76 11.01 7.05 -18.83
CA SER A 76 12.21 6.77 -18.06
C SER A 76 13.16 7.94 -18.00
N THR A 77 13.89 8.05 -16.88
CA THR A 77 14.77 9.19 -16.61
C THR A 77 15.84 9.35 -17.67
N GLY A 78 15.80 10.48 -18.36
CA GLY A 78 16.83 10.88 -19.32
C GLY A 78 16.98 9.95 -20.52
N ARG A 79 15.96 9.13 -20.84
CA ARG A 79 15.98 8.14 -21.94
C ARG A 79 17.21 7.22 -21.88
N ARG A 80 17.56 6.79 -20.67
CA ARG A 80 18.66 5.84 -20.43
C ARG A 80 18.17 4.44 -20.75
N ASN A 81 18.09 4.18 -22.05
CA ASN A 81 17.75 2.89 -22.61
C ASN A 81 19.02 2.18 -23.06
N TYR A 82 19.00 0.87 -22.94
CA TYR A 82 20.11 -0.01 -23.27
C TYR A 82 19.59 -1.26 -23.97
N THR A 83 20.50 -1.99 -24.57
CA THR A 83 20.27 -3.30 -25.16
C THR A 83 21.34 -4.27 -24.69
N PHE A 84 21.00 -5.55 -24.65
CA PHE A 84 21.94 -6.65 -24.41
C PHE A 84 21.35 -7.94 -24.98
N ASP A 85 22.20 -8.95 -25.17
CA ASP A 85 21.75 -10.31 -25.50
C ASP A 85 21.70 -11.15 -24.23
N TRP A 86 20.60 -11.86 -24.00
CA TRP A 86 20.37 -12.67 -22.81
C TRP A 86 21.44 -13.76 -22.64
N SER A 87 21.97 -14.28 -23.75
CA SER A 87 23.07 -15.24 -23.76
C SER A 87 24.39 -14.69 -23.19
N ASP A 88 24.53 -13.37 -23.09
CA ASP A 88 25.71 -12.70 -22.50
C ASP A 88 25.63 -12.60 -20.97
N ILE A 89 24.53 -13.07 -20.35
CA ILE A 89 24.43 -13.15 -18.89
C ILE A 89 25.43 -14.20 -18.39
N SER A 90 26.40 -13.73 -17.59
CA SER A 90 27.41 -14.58 -16.96
C SER A 90 26.83 -15.49 -15.87
N ASP A 91 27.60 -16.50 -15.44
CA ASP A 91 27.23 -17.40 -14.33
C ASP A 91 26.90 -16.65 -13.02
N ASN A 92 27.43 -15.45 -12.84
CA ASN A 92 27.15 -14.58 -11.69
C ASN A 92 25.88 -13.74 -11.83
N LEU A 93 25.08 -13.99 -12.88
CA LEU A 93 23.87 -13.26 -13.24
C LEU A 93 24.13 -11.80 -13.63
N GLU A 94 25.34 -11.47 -14.09
CA GLU A 94 25.72 -10.12 -14.53
C GLU A 94 25.78 -10.05 -16.06
N VAL A 95 25.37 -8.90 -16.61
CA VAL A 95 25.41 -8.61 -18.04
C VAL A 95 25.94 -7.20 -18.31
N ASN A 96 26.66 -7.05 -19.42
CA ASN A 96 27.11 -5.75 -19.91
C ASN A 96 26.03 -5.12 -20.79
N LEU A 97 25.72 -3.86 -20.51
CA LEU A 97 24.68 -3.10 -21.19
C LEU A 97 25.29 -2.23 -22.28
N ASN A 98 24.75 -2.33 -23.48
CA ASN A 98 25.06 -1.45 -24.59
C ASN A 98 24.06 -0.30 -24.61
N ARG A 99 24.54 0.95 -24.63
CA ARG A 99 23.63 2.10 -24.69
C ARG A 99 22.85 2.07 -26.01
N ALA A 100 21.52 2.15 -25.92
CA ALA A 100 20.66 2.16 -27.10
C ALA A 100 20.95 3.38 -27.98
N SER A 101 21.03 3.16 -29.28
CA SER A 101 21.21 4.20 -30.28
C SER A 101 19.97 5.10 -30.38
N GLN A 102 20.13 6.29 -30.96
CA GLN A 102 19.00 7.19 -31.17
C GLN A 102 17.94 6.59 -32.11
N ALA A 103 18.34 5.72 -33.05
CA ALA A 103 17.44 5.00 -33.92
C ALA A 103 16.59 4.00 -33.14
N GLU A 104 17.20 3.20 -32.27
CA GLU A 104 16.50 2.24 -31.39
C GLU A 104 15.56 2.97 -30.42
N ILE A 105 16.00 4.06 -29.79
CA ILE A 105 15.16 4.87 -28.89
C ILE A 105 13.94 5.46 -29.62
N ASN A 106 14.09 5.78 -30.90
CA ASN A 106 12.99 6.30 -31.72
C ASN A 106 12.12 5.20 -32.34
N ASN A 107 12.57 3.94 -32.30
CA ASN A 107 11.80 2.82 -32.80
C ASN A 107 10.72 2.44 -31.78
N LYS A 108 9.46 2.71 -32.12
CA LYS A 108 8.32 2.43 -31.25
C LYS A 108 8.04 0.94 -31.10
N GLU A 109 8.54 0.10 -31.99
CA GLU A 109 8.34 -1.37 -31.96
C GLU A 109 9.15 -2.03 -30.83
N LEU A 110 10.22 -1.39 -30.37
CA LEU A 110 10.99 -1.87 -29.22
C LEU A 110 10.32 -1.58 -27.87
N TYR A 111 9.25 -0.78 -27.87
CA TYR A 111 8.55 -0.41 -26.65
C TYR A 111 7.42 -1.40 -26.38
N PRO A 112 7.24 -1.83 -25.12
CA PRO A 112 6.14 -2.72 -24.75
C PRO A 112 4.78 -2.12 -25.12
N ASP A 113 3.83 -2.99 -25.44
CA ASP A 113 2.45 -2.56 -25.68
C ASP A 113 1.82 -1.93 -24.44
N ARG A 114 0.78 -1.13 -24.69
CA ARG A 114 0.02 -0.50 -23.60
C ARG A 114 -0.83 -1.53 -22.89
N GLY A 115 -1.04 -1.30 -21.60
CA GLY A 115 -1.92 -2.13 -20.78
C GLY A 115 -1.27 -3.39 -20.22
N PHE A 116 0.06 -3.51 -20.32
CA PHE A 116 0.82 -4.54 -19.61
C PHE A 116 1.16 -4.04 -18.19
N PHE A 117 0.52 -4.61 -17.18
CA PHE A 117 0.65 -4.25 -15.77
C PHE A 117 1.42 -5.33 -14.98
N GLU A 118 1.62 -5.07 -13.69
CA GLU A 118 2.25 -6.04 -12.79
C GLU A 118 1.42 -7.31 -12.58
N GLU A 119 0.09 -7.23 -12.70
CA GLU A 119 -0.81 -8.38 -12.59
C GLU A 119 -0.67 -9.37 -13.76
N ASP A 120 -0.06 -8.94 -14.87
CA ASP A 120 0.20 -9.79 -16.04
C ASP A 120 1.50 -10.62 -15.90
N HIS A 121 2.19 -10.52 -14.76
CA HIS A 121 3.42 -11.29 -14.50
C HIS A 121 3.08 -12.77 -14.31
N THR A 122 3.94 -13.65 -14.83
CA THR A 122 3.80 -15.10 -14.63
C THR A 122 4.54 -15.56 -13.37
N GLU A 123 5.54 -14.78 -12.93
CA GLU A 123 6.36 -15.04 -11.75
C GLU A 123 5.98 -14.09 -10.62
N GLU A 124 5.76 -14.62 -9.41
CA GLU A 124 5.50 -13.79 -8.23
C GLU A 124 6.79 -13.04 -7.82
N TRP A 125 6.67 -11.76 -7.44
CA TRP A 125 7.81 -11.01 -6.89
C TRP A 125 8.48 -11.75 -5.73
N ILE A 126 9.81 -11.83 -5.75
CA ILE A 126 10.62 -12.43 -4.65
C ILE A 126 10.38 -11.71 -3.30
N SER A 127 9.78 -10.51 -3.28
CA SER A 127 9.46 -9.77 -2.04
C SER A 127 8.37 -10.38 -1.15
N GLY A 128 7.94 -11.61 -1.43
CA GLY A 128 7.06 -12.40 -0.55
C GLY A 128 5.58 -12.14 -0.81
N LYS A 129 4.81 -13.24 -0.82
CA LYS A 129 3.36 -13.22 -0.90
C LYS A 129 2.79 -12.63 0.39
N ILE A 130 2.34 -11.39 0.31
CA ILE A 130 1.57 -10.79 1.38
C ILE A 130 0.17 -11.42 1.28
N LEU A 131 -0.23 -12.13 2.33
CA LEU A 131 -1.61 -12.60 2.47
C LEU A 131 -2.55 -11.38 2.47
N SER A 132 -3.13 -11.10 1.32
CA SER A 132 -4.21 -10.14 1.15
C SER A 132 -5.55 -10.85 1.32
N SER A 133 -6.48 -10.15 1.95
CA SER A 133 -7.89 -10.50 2.03
C SER A 133 -8.68 -9.44 1.29
N LYS A 134 -9.83 -9.83 0.77
CA LYS A 134 -10.80 -8.89 0.22
C LYS A 134 -11.86 -8.61 1.27
N GLU A 135 -12.20 -7.34 1.44
CA GLU A 135 -13.28 -6.87 2.30
C GLU A 135 -14.34 -6.19 1.43
N ARG A 136 -15.61 -6.57 1.62
CA ARG A 136 -16.72 -6.09 0.78
C ARG A 136 -17.62 -5.15 1.58
N TYR A 137 -17.68 -3.90 1.13
CA TYR A 137 -18.59 -2.89 1.63
C TYR A 137 -19.78 -2.77 0.69
N VAL A 138 -20.98 -3.13 1.17
CA VAL A 138 -22.22 -2.91 0.42
C VAL A 138 -22.54 -1.43 0.47
N ILE A 139 -22.82 -0.86 -0.69
CA ILE A 139 -23.23 0.53 -0.84
C ILE A 139 -24.73 0.59 -1.14
N ASP A 140 -25.41 1.51 -0.46
CA ASP A 140 -26.82 1.78 -0.69
C ASP A 140 -27.10 3.30 -0.73
N GLY A 141 -28.28 3.65 -1.25
CA GLY A 141 -28.68 5.02 -1.51
C GLY A 141 -27.99 5.62 -2.72
N ARG A 142 -27.94 6.96 -2.77
CA ARG A 142 -27.29 7.72 -3.85
C ARG A 142 -25.93 8.19 -3.37
N TRP A 143 -24.89 7.73 -4.04
CA TRP A 143 -23.52 8.19 -3.85
C TRP A 143 -23.15 9.13 -4.97
N GLU A 144 -22.60 10.29 -4.62
CA GLU A 144 -21.94 11.19 -5.53
C GLU A 144 -20.46 10.79 -5.68
N ALA A 145 -19.78 11.26 -6.73
CA ALA A 145 -18.34 11.03 -6.92
C ALA A 145 -17.50 11.50 -5.71
N SER A 146 -17.96 12.56 -5.04
CA SER A 146 -17.38 13.10 -3.81
C SER A 146 -17.48 12.12 -2.64
N ASP A 147 -18.55 11.32 -2.56
CA ASP A 147 -18.75 10.33 -1.51
C ASP A 147 -17.79 9.15 -1.65
N PHE A 148 -17.59 8.65 -2.87
CA PHE A 148 -16.57 7.62 -3.14
C PHE A 148 -15.19 8.12 -2.72
N SER A 149 -14.84 9.33 -3.15
CA SER A 149 -13.55 9.94 -2.82
C SER A 149 -13.37 10.10 -1.30
N ARG A 150 -14.42 10.56 -0.61
CA ARG A 150 -14.44 10.71 0.85
C ARG A 150 -14.28 9.35 1.53
N PHE A 151 -15.09 8.35 1.17
CA PHE A 151 -15.00 7.01 1.74
C PHE A 151 -13.61 6.42 1.55
N TYR A 152 -13.08 6.42 0.32
CA TYR A 152 -11.76 5.86 0.01
C TYR A 152 -10.63 6.55 0.75
N THR A 153 -10.68 7.88 0.87
CA THR A 153 -9.68 8.62 1.64
C THR A 153 -9.73 8.22 3.12
N LYS A 154 -10.94 8.09 3.69
CA LYS A 154 -11.07 7.76 5.12
C LYS A 154 -10.68 6.33 5.42
N ILE A 155 -11.12 5.36 4.62
CA ILE A 155 -10.74 3.96 4.83
C ILE A 155 -9.25 3.76 4.57
N GLY A 156 -8.68 4.42 3.56
CA GLY A 156 -7.24 4.43 3.31
C GLY A 156 -6.45 4.99 4.48
N ASP A 157 -6.85 6.14 5.01
CA ASP A 157 -6.18 6.76 6.17
C ASP A 157 -6.24 5.87 7.42
N VAL A 158 -7.40 5.27 7.71
CA VAL A 158 -7.59 4.37 8.87
C VAL A 158 -6.78 3.09 8.67
N TYR A 159 -6.83 2.49 7.48
CA TYR A 159 -6.06 1.30 7.13
C TYR A 159 -4.55 1.55 7.25
N SER A 160 -4.02 2.62 6.66
CA SER A 160 -2.59 2.94 6.72
C SER A 160 -2.10 3.18 8.15
N PHE A 161 -2.94 3.79 8.99
CA PHE A 161 -2.61 3.95 10.41
C PHE A 161 -2.53 2.61 11.12
N LEU A 162 -3.57 1.77 11.03
CA LEU A 162 -3.60 0.47 11.72
C LEU A 162 -2.56 -0.52 11.19
N ALA A 163 -2.30 -0.52 9.88
CA ALA A 163 -1.22 -1.32 9.30
C ALA A 163 0.15 -0.97 9.91
N ILE A 164 0.38 0.33 10.18
CA ILE A 164 1.60 0.80 10.84
C ILE A 164 1.62 0.44 12.32
N VAL A 165 0.47 0.45 13.01
CA VAL A 165 0.39 -0.04 14.40
C VAL A 165 0.79 -1.51 14.46
N GLU A 166 0.21 -2.35 13.59
CA GLU A 166 0.57 -3.77 13.48
C GLU A 166 2.05 -3.97 13.13
N ASP A 167 2.62 -3.13 12.25
CA ASP A 167 4.04 -3.16 11.92
C ASP A 167 4.94 -2.72 13.09
N LEU A 168 4.49 -1.77 13.92
CA LEU A 168 5.21 -1.44 15.16
C LEU A 168 5.18 -2.61 16.16
N GLU A 169 4.12 -3.43 16.13
CA GLU A 169 3.97 -4.60 16.98
C GLU A 169 4.85 -5.79 16.59
N ASN A 170 5.16 -5.91 15.29
CA ASN A 170 5.93 -7.01 14.76
C ASN A 170 7.43 -6.79 14.97
N ASP A 171 7.99 -7.49 15.97
CA ASP A 171 9.42 -7.41 16.30
C ASP A 171 10.35 -7.96 15.20
N ASN A 172 9.80 -8.62 14.17
CA ASN A 172 10.57 -9.09 13.02
C ASN A 172 10.81 -8.02 11.95
N ILE A 173 10.26 -6.81 12.11
CA ILE A 173 10.53 -5.70 11.20
C ILE A 173 11.94 -5.17 11.42
N GLY A 174 12.67 -5.02 10.32
CA GLY A 174 14.07 -4.58 10.34
C GLY A 174 14.22 -3.18 11.00
N PRO A 175 15.36 -2.91 11.65
CA PRO A 175 15.58 -1.65 12.37
C PRO A 175 15.45 -0.41 11.48
N ASP A 176 15.82 -0.51 10.21
CA ASP A 176 15.71 0.60 9.24
C ASP A 176 14.26 0.92 8.89
N GLU A 177 13.40 -0.10 8.76
CA GLU A 177 11.98 0.06 8.47
C GLU A 177 11.25 0.67 9.68
N LYS A 178 11.55 0.18 10.88
CA LYS A 178 11.05 0.78 12.13
C LYS A 178 11.47 2.24 12.26
N LYS A 179 12.71 2.58 11.89
CA LYS A 179 13.20 3.97 11.89
C LYS A 179 12.47 4.85 10.88
N LYS A 180 12.13 4.33 9.69
CA LYS A 180 11.32 5.07 8.70
C LYS A 180 9.92 5.35 9.23
N ILE A 181 9.27 4.36 9.82
CA ILE A 181 7.94 4.52 10.46
C ILE A 181 7.99 5.60 11.55
N ILE A 182 8.95 5.51 12.47
CA ILE A 182 9.15 6.50 13.54
C ILE A 182 9.43 7.89 12.95
N GLY A 183 10.20 7.96 11.86
CA GLY A 183 10.44 9.18 11.10
C GLY A 183 9.14 9.81 10.61
N ALA A 184 8.28 9.04 9.93
CA ALA A 184 6.99 9.51 9.41
C ALA A 184 6.04 10.02 10.52
N VAL A 185 6.11 9.45 11.72
CA VAL A 185 5.32 9.90 12.88
C VAL A 185 5.83 11.24 13.43
N ASN A 186 7.14 11.50 13.40
CA ASN A 186 7.76 12.66 14.06
C ASN A 186 8.16 13.82 13.12
N ASP A 187 8.13 13.59 11.81
CA ASP A 187 8.46 14.60 10.79
C ASP A 187 7.40 15.72 10.64
N PRO A 188 6.08 15.44 10.71
CA PRO A 188 5.07 16.49 10.55
C PRO A 188 5.27 17.62 11.56
N SER A 189 5.14 18.86 11.10
CA SER A 189 5.30 20.03 11.99
C SER A 189 4.20 20.14 13.07
N TRP A 190 3.12 19.35 12.95
CA TRP A 190 1.95 19.28 13.84
C TRP A 190 1.27 20.63 14.12
N ARG A 191 1.42 21.61 13.22
CA ARG A 191 0.94 23.00 13.39
C ARG A 191 -0.51 23.25 12.98
N GLY A 192 -1.23 22.29 12.39
CA GLY A 192 -2.63 22.51 12.00
C GLY A 192 -3.29 21.43 11.14
N GLY A 193 -4.41 21.77 10.47
CA GLY A 193 -5.18 20.83 9.65
C GLY A 193 -4.37 20.15 8.55
N GLY A 194 -3.55 20.92 7.83
CA GLY A 194 -2.68 20.40 6.77
C GLY A 194 -1.62 19.42 7.26
N SER A 195 -1.14 19.53 8.51
CA SER A 195 -0.15 18.57 9.04
C SER A 195 -0.73 17.17 9.23
N TYR A 196 -2.04 17.04 9.45
CA TYR A 196 -2.67 15.72 9.48
C TYR A 196 -2.76 15.11 8.09
N VAL A 197 -3.06 15.89 7.05
CA VAL A 197 -3.08 15.39 5.67
C VAL A 197 -1.69 14.90 5.27
N GLY A 198 -0.64 15.67 5.56
CA GLY A 198 0.75 15.24 5.37
C GLY A 198 1.06 13.94 6.10
N PHE A 199 0.78 13.87 7.41
CA PHE A 199 0.99 12.66 8.21
C PHE A 199 0.36 11.41 7.58
N TYR A 200 -0.93 11.43 7.23
CA TYR A 200 -1.56 10.25 6.64
C TYR A 200 -1.08 9.96 5.22
N ASN A 201 -0.68 10.96 4.43
CA ASN A 201 -0.02 10.73 3.14
C ASN A 201 1.33 10.03 3.32
N ASP A 202 2.10 10.43 4.34
CA ASP A 202 3.38 9.82 4.66
C ASP A 202 3.17 8.37 5.13
N LEU A 203 2.21 8.13 6.02
CA LEU A 203 1.81 6.77 6.42
C LEU A 203 1.35 5.94 5.21
N ALA A 204 0.51 6.52 4.36
CA ALA A 204 0.01 5.86 3.16
C ALA A 204 1.16 5.48 2.23
N SER A 205 2.15 6.36 2.03
CA SER A 205 3.32 6.05 1.19
C SER A 205 4.15 4.88 1.74
N HIS A 206 4.35 4.81 3.06
CA HIS A 206 5.04 3.68 3.70
C HIS A 206 4.22 2.39 3.57
N SER A 207 2.92 2.45 3.87
CA SER A 207 2.03 1.29 3.74
C SER A 207 1.91 0.83 2.28
N GLN A 208 2.01 1.71 1.28
CA GLN A 208 1.94 1.37 -0.15
C GLN A 208 3.19 0.66 -0.67
N ASP A 209 4.35 0.90 -0.06
CA ASP A 209 5.59 0.24 -0.45
C ASP A 209 5.62 -1.22 0.01
N VAL A 210 5.00 -1.50 1.16
CA VAL A 210 4.96 -2.83 1.75
C VAL A 210 3.67 -3.55 1.36
N ARG A 211 2.49 -2.96 1.61
CA ARG A 211 1.16 -3.62 1.50
C ARG A 211 0.00 -2.62 1.28
N PRO A 212 -0.21 -2.14 0.04
CA PRO A 212 -1.21 -1.13 -0.26
C PRO A 212 -2.64 -1.64 -0.03
N LEU A 213 -3.52 -0.76 0.46
CA LEU A 213 -4.97 -0.93 0.29
C LEU A 213 -5.31 -0.70 -1.19
N ARG A 214 -5.83 -1.72 -1.88
CA ARG A 214 -6.22 -1.65 -3.29
C ARG A 214 -7.74 -1.73 -3.42
N VAL A 215 -8.27 -1.16 -4.49
CA VAL A 215 -9.68 -1.38 -4.87
C VAL A 215 -9.69 -2.53 -5.86
N SER A 216 -10.36 -3.64 -5.53
CA SER A 216 -10.45 -4.80 -6.42
C SER A 216 -11.69 -4.77 -7.29
N ALA A 217 -12.80 -4.21 -6.80
CA ALA A 217 -14.03 -4.08 -7.58
C ALA A 217 -14.90 -2.92 -7.08
N ILE A 218 -15.63 -2.30 -8.00
CA ILE A 218 -16.73 -1.37 -7.70
C ILE A 218 -17.91 -1.77 -8.58
N GLN A 219 -19.04 -2.10 -7.96
CA GLN A 219 -20.32 -2.24 -8.64
C GLN A 219 -21.25 -1.14 -8.17
N TYR A 220 -21.58 -0.23 -9.08
CA TYR A 220 -22.52 0.85 -8.82
C TYR A 220 -23.89 0.56 -9.44
N ALA A 221 -24.84 0.17 -8.60
CA ALA A 221 -26.29 0.17 -8.82
C ALA A 221 -26.90 -0.38 -7.53
N SER A 222 -27.78 0.34 -6.83
CA SER A 222 -28.32 -0.12 -5.53
C SER A 222 -29.07 -1.45 -5.71
N LEU A 223 -28.73 -2.53 -4.98
CA LEU A 223 -27.62 -2.66 -4.01
C LEU A 223 -26.26 -2.89 -4.72
N GLY A 224 -25.32 -1.97 -4.50
CA GLY A 224 -23.98 -2.01 -5.08
C GLY A 224 -22.94 -2.49 -4.08
N HIS A 225 -21.67 -2.56 -4.48
CA HIS A 225 -20.59 -2.83 -3.54
C HIS A 225 -19.26 -2.18 -3.95
N ILE A 226 -18.40 -2.00 -2.95
CA ILE A 226 -16.99 -1.68 -3.07
C ILE A 226 -16.22 -2.82 -2.45
N GLU A 227 -15.31 -3.43 -3.20
CA GLU A 227 -14.33 -4.38 -2.66
C GLU A 227 -12.97 -3.72 -2.57
N VAL A 228 -12.35 -3.89 -1.41
CA VAL A 228 -10.98 -3.48 -1.16
C VAL A 228 -10.14 -4.67 -0.75
N GLU A 229 -8.87 -4.64 -1.12
CA GLU A 229 -7.91 -5.69 -0.86
C GLU A 229 -6.77 -5.17 0.03
N GLY A 230 -6.42 -5.93 1.07
CA GLY A 230 -5.46 -5.53 2.10
C GLY A 230 -5.27 -6.60 3.18
N ARG A 231 -4.63 -6.27 4.31
CA ARG A 231 -4.43 -7.22 5.42
C ARG A 231 -5.73 -7.54 6.14
N ALA A 232 -6.03 -8.83 6.30
CA ALA A 232 -7.21 -9.31 7.02
C ALA A 232 -7.25 -8.86 8.49
N SER A 233 -6.11 -8.87 9.17
CA SER A 233 -5.95 -8.39 10.56
C SER A 233 -6.35 -6.91 10.67
N VAL A 234 -5.83 -6.07 9.77
CA VAL A 234 -6.14 -4.64 9.72
C VAL A 234 -7.62 -4.40 9.45
N PHE A 235 -8.25 -5.13 8.52
CA PHE A 235 -9.70 -4.99 8.29
C PHE A 235 -10.52 -5.30 9.53
N ARG A 236 -10.16 -6.36 10.27
CA ARG A 236 -10.81 -6.70 11.54
C ARG A 236 -10.65 -5.58 12.59
N GLU A 237 -9.50 -4.92 12.63
CA GLU A 237 -9.30 -3.77 13.52
C GLU A 237 -10.14 -2.56 13.11
N ILE A 238 -10.30 -2.31 11.81
CA ILE A 238 -11.21 -1.27 11.29
C ILE A 238 -12.64 -1.57 11.74
N GLU A 239 -13.12 -2.80 11.56
CA GLU A 239 -14.45 -3.24 12.01
C GLU A 239 -14.62 -3.06 13.52
N ASN A 240 -13.67 -3.54 14.32
CA ASN A 240 -13.68 -3.38 15.77
C ASN A 240 -13.74 -1.90 16.19
N GLY A 241 -13.00 -1.04 15.49
CA GLY A 241 -13.01 0.40 15.71
C GLY A 241 -14.36 1.03 15.37
N ILE A 242 -15.00 0.61 14.28
CA ILE A 242 -16.34 1.09 13.92
C ILE A 242 -17.37 0.60 14.94
N ASP A 243 -17.30 -0.67 15.36
CA ASP A 243 -18.18 -1.24 16.38
C ASP A 243 -17.99 -0.59 17.76
N ALA A 244 -16.82 -0.01 18.04
CA ALA A 244 -16.62 0.80 19.23
C ALA A 244 -17.56 2.02 19.28
N PHE A 245 -17.98 2.58 18.14
CA PHE A 245 -18.98 3.65 18.14
C PHE A 245 -20.37 3.12 18.52
N LYS A 246 -20.74 1.90 18.13
CA LYS A 246 -22.03 1.32 18.52
C LYS A 246 -22.13 1.14 20.04
N ASN A 247 -21.02 0.76 20.68
CA ASN A 247 -20.97 0.42 22.09
C ASN A 247 -20.59 1.61 23.01
N SER A 248 -19.76 2.53 22.53
CA SER A 248 -19.09 3.55 23.35
C SER A 248 -19.16 4.98 22.77
N ASP A 249 -20.02 5.32 21.79
CA ASP A 249 -20.04 6.66 21.15
C ASP A 249 -20.11 7.81 22.18
N GLY A 250 -20.99 7.69 23.19
CA GLY A 250 -21.11 8.70 24.24
C GLY A 250 -19.81 8.92 25.04
N LYS A 251 -19.07 7.84 25.33
CA LYS A 251 -17.77 7.91 26.04
C LYS A 251 -16.68 8.47 25.13
N LEU A 252 -16.59 8.01 23.89
CA LEU A 252 -15.64 8.48 22.88
C LEU A 252 -15.79 10.00 22.64
N ARG A 253 -17.03 10.49 22.48
CA ARG A 253 -17.30 11.93 22.34
C ARG A 253 -16.87 12.74 23.55
N LYS A 254 -17.12 12.23 24.77
CA LYS A 254 -16.70 12.89 26.01
C LYS A 254 -15.18 12.99 26.09
N LEU A 255 -14.46 11.90 25.84
CA LEU A 255 -12.99 11.87 25.81
C LEU A 255 -12.43 12.83 24.76
N TYR A 256 -12.93 12.77 23.52
CA TYR A 256 -12.54 13.69 22.45
C TYR A 256 -12.76 15.16 22.85
N SER A 257 -13.95 15.48 23.36
CA SER A 257 -14.28 16.85 23.76
C SER A 257 -13.41 17.33 24.92
N ALA A 258 -13.09 16.47 25.88
CA ALA A 258 -12.26 16.81 27.03
C ALA A 258 -10.82 17.09 26.58
N LEU A 259 -10.21 16.18 25.80
CA LEU A 259 -8.87 16.34 25.25
C LEU A 259 -8.79 17.60 24.35
N ASN A 260 -9.76 17.79 23.45
CA ASN A 260 -9.78 18.95 22.57
C ASN A 260 -9.83 20.27 23.34
N ARG A 261 -10.71 20.39 24.35
CA ARG A 261 -10.82 21.60 25.17
C ARG A 261 -9.55 21.85 25.98
N THR A 262 -8.92 20.79 26.51
CA THR A 262 -7.65 20.92 27.21
C THR A 262 -6.55 21.44 26.30
N LEU A 263 -6.37 20.85 25.10
CA LEU A 263 -5.37 21.34 24.14
C LEU A 263 -5.68 22.76 23.66
N GLU A 264 -6.95 23.14 23.57
CA GLU A 264 -7.35 24.50 23.20
C GLU A 264 -6.99 25.52 24.26
N ARG A 265 -7.30 25.22 25.53
CA ARG A 265 -7.00 26.08 26.68
C ARG A 265 -5.49 26.29 26.84
N GLU A 266 -4.69 25.26 26.60
CA GLU A 266 -3.22 25.33 26.66
C GLU A 266 -2.59 25.95 25.39
N GLY A 267 -3.38 26.28 24.36
CA GLY A 267 -2.84 26.78 23.08
C GLY A 267 -2.06 25.73 22.27
N LEU A 268 -2.21 24.44 22.59
CA LEU A 268 -1.40 23.36 22.04
C LEU A 268 -1.96 22.74 20.75
N LYS A 269 -3.19 23.10 20.34
CA LYS A 269 -3.82 22.57 19.11
C LYS A 269 -2.96 22.81 17.86
N THR A 270 -2.39 24.00 17.74
CA THR A 270 -1.56 24.45 16.61
C THR A 270 -0.08 24.58 16.97
N ALA A 271 0.29 24.25 18.21
CA ALA A 271 1.68 24.31 18.65
C ALA A 271 2.55 23.25 17.96
N SER A 272 3.84 23.54 17.82
CA SER A 272 4.81 22.59 17.28
C SER A 272 5.03 21.40 18.21
N LYS A 273 5.76 20.39 17.72
CA LYS A 273 6.15 19.22 18.51
C LYS A 273 6.97 19.53 19.77
N ASP A 274 7.68 20.66 19.78
CA ASP A 274 8.55 21.07 20.88
C ASP A 274 7.77 21.78 22.01
N ALA A 275 6.48 22.05 21.80
CA ALA A 275 5.63 22.59 22.84
C ALA A 275 5.29 21.52 23.89
N ASP A 276 5.24 21.95 25.14
CA ASP A 276 4.88 21.08 26.25
C ASP A 276 3.69 21.66 27.04
N PHE A 277 3.10 20.82 27.87
CA PHE A 277 2.02 21.21 28.77
C PHE A 277 2.57 22.16 29.85
N SER A 278 1.75 23.13 30.27
CA SER A 278 2.12 24.06 31.35
C SER A 278 2.35 23.39 32.69
N ASP A 279 1.72 22.22 32.89
CA ASP A 279 1.73 21.47 34.14
C ASP A 279 1.96 19.96 33.89
N SER A 280 2.78 19.36 34.77
CA SER A 280 3.13 17.94 34.72
C SER A 280 1.95 17.02 35.09
N GLU A 281 1.07 17.45 36.00
CA GLU A 281 -0.13 16.68 36.34
C GLU A 281 -1.14 16.73 35.20
N LEU A 282 -1.29 17.89 34.54
CA LEU A 282 -2.07 17.99 33.31
C LEU A 282 -1.53 17.08 32.20
N LYS A 283 -0.21 17.03 31.99
CA LYS A 283 0.42 16.12 31.03
C LYS A 283 0.11 14.66 31.33
N LYS A 284 0.20 14.25 32.60
CA LYS A 284 -0.17 12.89 33.04
C LYS A 284 -1.65 12.60 32.78
N TRP A 285 -2.53 13.55 33.10
CA TRP A 285 -3.96 13.44 32.83
C TRP A 285 -4.25 13.28 31.34
N VAL A 286 -3.62 14.09 30.47
CA VAL A 286 -3.78 14.01 29.01
C VAL A 286 -3.25 12.68 28.47
N SER A 287 -2.09 12.22 28.95
CA SER A 287 -1.52 10.94 28.57
C SER A 287 -2.46 9.78 28.92
N LYS A 288 -2.95 9.74 30.16
CA LYS A 288 -3.91 8.72 30.64
C LYS A 288 -5.20 8.72 29.80
N ASN A 289 -5.80 9.88 29.59
CA ASN A 289 -7.05 9.98 28.83
C ASN A 289 -6.85 9.65 27.35
N SER A 290 -5.68 9.94 26.78
CA SER A 290 -5.37 9.59 25.39
C SER A 290 -5.17 8.08 25.22
N MET A 291 -4.56 7.42 26.20
CA MET A 291 -4.47 5.95 26.22
C MET A 291 -5.83 5.29 26.40
N GLU A 292 -6.64 5.78 27.33
CA GLU A 292 -8.02 5.31 27.48
C GLU A 292 -8.80 5.52 26.18
N PHE A 293 -8.63 6.66 25.53
CA PHE A 293 -9.31 6.96 24.27
C PHE A 293 -8.88 6.03 23.12
N ALA A 294 -7.60 5.72 23.02
CA ALA A 294 -7.08 4.74 22.06
C ALA A 294 -7.62 3.32 22.32
N CYS A 295 -7.66 2.90 23.58
CA CYS A 295 -8.20 1.61 24.00
C CYS A 295 -9.72 1.49 23.73
N GLU A 296 -10.49 2.55 23.98
CA GLU A 296 -11.92 2.58 23.63
C GLU A 296 -12.14 2.43 22.13
N MET A 297 -11.25 2.98 21.29
CA MET A 297 -11.27 2.82 19.84
C MET A 297 -10.66 1.50 19.35
N LYS A 298 -10.31 0.58 20.26
CA LYS A 298 -9.77 -0.76 19.95
C LYS A 298 -8.44 -0.74 19.17
N ILE A 299 -7.61 0.27 19.37
CA ILE A 299 -6.23 0.25 18.90
C ILE A 299 -5.47 -0.79 19.73
N SER A 300 -4.90 -1.80 19.07
CA SER A 300 -4.26 -2.99 19.66
C SER A 300 -3.11 -2.66 20.61
N ASP A 301 -2.16 -1.81 20.18
CA ASP A 301 -1.01 -1.41 20.99
C ASP A 301 -0.81 0.12 20.95
N ALA A 302 -1.68 0.83 21.67
CA ALA A 302 -1.56 2.27 21.84
C ALA A 302 -0.23 2.70 22.48
N GLY A 303 0.39 1.84 23.30
CA GLY A 303 1.68 2.07 23.94
C GLY A 303 2.80 2.23 22.92
N ARG A 304 2.90 1.30 21.97
CA ARG A 304 3.88 1.39 20.86
C ARG A 304 3.66 2.60 19.98
N VAL A 305 2.43 3.09 19.81
CA VAL A 305 2.16 4.34 19.10
C VAL A 305 2.73 5.54 19.88
N LEU A 306 2.60 5.58 21.21
CA LEU A 306 3.22 6.61 22.03
C LEU A 306 4.76 6.52 22.00
N ASP A 307 5.32 5.32 22.03
CA ASP A 307 6.76 5.10 21.89
C ASP A 307 7.28 5.57 20.52
N ALA A 308 6.52 5.32 19.45
CA ALA A 308 6.81 5.84 18.12
C ALA A 308 6.74 7.37 18.06
N CYS A 309 5.96 8.00 18.93
CA CYS A 309 5.97 9.45 19.16
C CYS A 309 7.12 9.92 20.07
N GLN A 310 8.09 9.07 20.39
CA GLN A 310 9.19 9.37 21.33
C GLN A 310 8.68 9.83 22.71
N SER A 311 7.59 9.22 23.19
CA SER A 311 6.90 9.58 24.43
C SER A 311 6.35 11.02 24.44
N ASN A 312 6.22 11.65 23.26
CA ASN A 312 5.59 12.96 23.11
C ASN A 312 4.07 12.84 23.23
N VAL A 313 3.56 13.09 24.43
CA VAL A 313 2.13 13.04 24.78
C VAL A 313 1.29 13.95 23.88
N LEU A 314 1.81 15.12 23.48
CA LEU A 314 1.06 16.06 22.64
C LEU A 314 0.84 15.48 21.23
N ILE A 315 1.90 14.97 20.60
CA ILE A 315 1.81 14.33 19.27
C ILE A 315 0.88 13.13 19.33
N PHE A 316 1.09 12.24 20.31
CA PHE A 316 0.25 11.06 20.50
C PHE A 316 -1.23 11.43 20.62
N THR A 317 -1.56 12.39 21.49
CA THR A 317 -2.94 12.89 21.66
C THR A 317 -3.51 13.41 20.34
N LYS A 318 -2.74 14.21 19.60
CA LYS A 318 -3.14 14.75 18.29
C LYS A 318 -3.41 13.64 17.27
N ILE A 319 -2.58 12.60 17.23
CA ILE A 319 -2.75 11.44 16.35
C ILE A 319 -4.03 10.68 16.70
N ILE A 320 -4.22 10.30 17.96
CA ILE A 320 -5.40 9.56 18.43
C ILE A 320 -6.70 10.34 18.16
N MET A 321 -6.70 11.65 18.42
CA MET A 321 -7.83 12.52 18.07
C MET A 321 -8.09 12.61 16.55
N SER A 322 -7.03 12.54 15.74
CA SER A 322 -7.14 12.56 14.28
C SER A 322 -7.68 11.26 13.71
N TYR A 323 -7.26 10.14 14.30
CA TYR A 323 -7.78 8.80 14.01
C TYR A 323 -9.28 8.72 14.35
N TYR A 324 -9.68 9.15 15.54
CA TYR A 324 -11.09 9.23 15.95
C TYR A 324 -11.97 9.91 14.91
N ARG A 325 -11.55 11.09 14.40
CA ARG A 325 -12.35 11.84 13.42
C ARG A 325 -12.58 11.05 12.13
N ARG A 326 -11.58 10.31 11.66
CA ARG A 326 -11.67 9.50 10.43
C ARG A 326 -12.53 8.27 10.62
N LEU A 327 -12.35 7.59 11.74
CA LEU A 327 -13.17 6.43 12.09
C LEU A 327 -14.63 6.84 12.30
N ARG A 328 -14.88 8.00 12.90
CA ARG A 328 -16.22 8.59 13.00
C ARG A 328 -16.81 8.88 11.61
N ASP A 329 -16.03 9.47 10.70
CA ASP A 329 -16.49 9.73 9.33
C ASP A 329 -16.90 8.43 8.61
N LEU A 330 -16.20 7.31 8.83
CA LEU A 330 -16.59 5.99 8.31
C LEU A 330 -17.86 5.46 8.97
N ASN A 331 -17.97 5.57 10.29
CA ASN A 331 -19.17 5.17 11.03
C ASN A 331 -20.40 6.01 10.65
N ASP A 332 -20.24 7.27 10.27
CA ASP A 332 -21.35 8.11 9.80
C ASP A 332 -21.98 7.54 8.51
N PHE A 333 -21.18 7.00 7.57
CA PHE A 333 -21.74 6.28 6.40
C PHE A 333 -22.61 5.08 6.80
N GLN A 334 -22.23 4.34 7.85
CA GLN A 334 -23.05 3.24 8.38
C GLN A 334 -24.33 3.74 9.05
N ARG A 335 -24.24 4.80 9.86
CA ARG A 335 -25.38 5.39 10.57
C ARG A 335 -26.39 6.03 9.61
N GLU A 336 -25.92 6.56 8.49
CA GLU A 336 -26.74 7.07 7.40
C GLU A 336 -27.41 5.94 6.59
N GLY A 337 -27.07 4.67 6.84
CA GLY A 337 -27.59 3.51 6.10
C GLY A 337 -27.01 3.36 4.69
N ARG A 338 -25.92 4.07 4.38
CA ARG A 338 -25.32 4.14 3.04
C ARG A 338 -24.24 3.07 2.82
N LEU A 339 -23.78 2.47 3.91
CA LEU A 339 -22.69 1.51 3.94
C LEU A 339 -23.02 0.40 4.94
N SER A 340 -22.84 -0.85 4.54
CA SER A 340 -22.82 -1.98 5.47
C SER A 340 -21.64 -2.90 5.16
N VAL A 341 -20.99 -3.40 6.19
CA VAL A 341 -19.88 -4.35 6.04
C VAL A 341 -20.47 -5.75 5.89
N ASN A 342 -20.21 -6.38 4.76
CA ASN A 342 -20.47 -7.80 4.59
C ASN A 342 -19.12 -8.51 4.72
N SER A 343 -18.90 -9.11 5.89
CA SER A 343 -17.74 -9.97 6.14
C SER A 343 -17.68 -11.08 5.07
N PRO A 344 -16.49 -11.54 4.65
CA PRO A 344 -16.34 -12.33 3.44
C PRO A 344 -17.20 -13.60 3.44
N LEU A 345 -17.77 -13.92 2.28
CA LEU A 345 -18.15 -15.29 1.92
C LEU A 345 -16.94 -16.18 2.22
N ALA A 346 -17.04 -16.99 3.27
CA ALA A 346 -16.10 -18.07 3.54
C ALA A 346 -15.84 -18.80 2.21
N ALA A 347 -14.57 -18.94 1.85
CA ALA A 347 -14.14 -19.67 0.67
C ALA A 347 -14.94 -20.97 0.58
N SER A 348 -15.86 -21.05 -0.39
CA SER A 348 -16.61 -22.25 -0.66
C SER A 348 -15.59 -23.31 -1.07
N THR A 349 -15.28 -24.19 -0.13
CA THR A 349 -14.58 -25.44 -0.42
C THR A 349 -15.41 -26.14 -1.50
N PRO A 350 -14.82 -26.59 -2.61
CA PRO A 350 -15.56 -27.41 -3.55
C PRO A 350 -16.04 -28.65 -2.80
N SER A 351 -17.35 -28.75 -2.65
CA SER A 351 -18.06 -29.92 -2.18
C SER A 351 -17.78 -31.06 -3.16
N THR A 352 -16.74 -31.85 -2.88
CA THR A 352 -16.54 -33.15 -3.52
C THR A 352 -17.56 -34.13 -2.93
N SER A 353 -18.81 -34.02 -3.39
CA SER A 353 -19.82 -35.07 -3.23
C SER A 353 -19.85 -35.88 -4.52
N ALA A 354 -18.83 -36.71 -4.73
CA ALA A 354 -18.90 -37.81 -5.69
C ALA A 354 -19.44 -39.05 -4.94
N THR A 355 -20.75 -39.22 -4.97
CA THR A 355 -21.38 -40.51 -4.66
C THR A 355 -21.15 -41.42 -5.88
N PRO A 356 -20.54 -42.60 -5.74
CA PRO A 356 -20.46 -43.55 -6.84
C PRO A 356 -21.85 -44.19 -7.00
N ASP A 357 -22.54 -43.81 -8.08
CA ASP A 357 -23.81 -44.41 -8.48
C ASP A 357 -23.58 -45.88 -8.87
N ALA A 358 -24.47 -46.72 -8.36
CA ALA A 358 -24.37 -48.16 -8.39
C ALA A 358 -24.62 -48.70 -9.79
N ALA A 359 -23.91 -49.79 -10.10
CA ALA A 359 -23.95 -50.53 -11.34
C ALA A 359 -25.38 -50.87 -11.81
N ARG A 360 -25.67 -50.55 -13.08
CA ARG A 360 -26.78 -51.14 -13.84
C ARG A 360 -26.26 -52.39 -14.57
N PRO A 361 -26.92 -53.57 -14.45
CA PRO A 361 -26.50 -54.75 -15.19
C PRO A 361 -26.93 -54.64 -16.67
N PRO A 362 -26.22 -55.34 -17.58
CA PRO A 362 -26.51 -55.30 -19.01
C PRO A 362 -27.78 -56.11 -19.34
N PRO A 363 -28.50 -55.77 -20.43
CA PRO A 363 -29.59 -56.59 -20.90
C PRO A 363 -29.04 -57.90 -21.49
N SER A 364 -29.64 -59.01 -21.06
CA SER A 364 -29.43 -60.34 -21.66
C SER A 364 -30.19 -60.46 -23.00
N PRO A 365 -29.71 -61.33 -23.91
CA PRO A 365 -30.09 -61.35 -25.33
C PRO A 365 -31.54 -61.68 -25.64
#